data_AF-I1CP07-F1
#
_entry.id   AF-I1CP07-F1
#
_cell.length_a   1.000
_cell.length_b   1.000
_cell.length_c   1.000
_cell.angle_alpha   90.00
_cell.angle_beta   90.00
_cell.angle_gamma   90.00
#
_symmetry.space_group_name_H-M   'P 1'
#
loop_
_entity.id
_entity.type
_entity.pdbx_description
1 polymer ?
#
loop_
_entity_poly.entity_id
_entity_poly.type
_entity_poly.pdbx_seq_one_letter_code
_entity_poly.pdbx_strand_id
1 'polypeptide(L)'
;MLGYFNEVVEAVNIDDFEERIEQKKIKKGKEEVCRFAKDIFKVMAKVYIKRPSLSHSKVVFNTNMIFPAFQAMMTLMKKNGYEPYFIPGEEELVAMTVQLKRMGIMVNKRQIYRADGVVRLAAIKDLEVVVLETAGPFGSDDRSKSAFDNSKGMFALLVMLKTIADIFKYASTDEFKKLRLYFVQISGKVIY
;
A
#
# COMPACT_ATOMS: atom_id res chain seq x y z
N MET A 1 20.15 10.00 2.30
CA MET A 1 19.34 9.21 1.36
C MET A 1 18.56 10.15 0.45
N LEU A 2 17.97 11.21 1.01
CA LEU A 2 17.37 12.35 0.27
C LEU A 2 18.24 12.87 -0.89
N GLY A 3 19.47 13.31 -0.65
CA GLY A 3 20.34 13.82 -1.74
C GLY A 3 20.72 12.81 -2.83
N TYR A 4 20.54 11.50 -2.62
CA TYR A 4 20.82 10.50 -3.66
C TYR A 4 19.74 10.50 -4.76
N PHE A 5 18.53 10.97 -4.44
CA PHE A 5 17.38 10.92 -5.34
C PHE A 5 17.02 12.27 -5.94
N ASN A 6 17.47 13.38 -5.34
CA ASN A 6 17.24 14.73 -5.85
C ASN A 6 17.64 14.88 -7.33
N GLU A 7 18.82 14.38 -7.70
CA GLU A 7 19.26 14.42 -9.10
C GLU A 7 18.27 13.74 -10.06
N VAL A 8 17.58 12.67 -9.67
CA VAL A 8 16.60 12.02 -10.54
C VAL A 8 15.32 12.86 -10.61
N VAL A 9 14.84 13.36 -9.48
CA VAL A 9 13.58 14.12 -9.40
C VAL A 9 13.70 15.52 -10.02
N GLU A 10 14.89 16.11 -10.05
CA GLU A 10 15.20 17.39 -10.69
C GLU A 10 15.41 17.28 -12.22
N ALA A 11 14.92 16.20 -12.84
CA ALA A 11 14.93 16.08 -14.30
C ALA A 11 14.05 17.15 -14.95
N VAL A 12 14.50 17.68 -16.10
CA VAL A 12 13.81 18.77 -16.80
C VAL A 12 12.66 18.28 -17.69
N ASN A 13 12.68 17.01 -18.09
CA ASN A 13 11.63 16.36 -18.88
C ASN A 13 11.66 14.84 -18.65
N ILE A 14 10.73 14.12 -19.31
CA ILE A 14 10.58 12.66 -19.13
C ILE A 14 11.77 11.86 -19.66
N ASP A 15 12.37 12.27 -20.78
CA ASP A 15 13.51 11.56 -21.38
C ASP A 15 14.74 11.67 -20.47
N ASP A 16 15.00 12.87 -19.96
CA ASP A 16 16.04 13.14 -18.94
C ASP A 16 15.76 12.38 -17.63
N PHE A 17 14.49 12.29 -17.22
CA PHE A 17 14.11 11.51 -16.03
C PHE A 17 14.44 10.03 -16.20
N GLU A 18 14.08 9.42 -17.33
CA GLU A 18 14.38 8.02 -17.64
C GLU A 18 15.89 7.77 -17.75
N GLU A 19 16.62 8.67 -18.42
CA GLU A 19 18.07 8.59 -18.54
C GLU A 19 18.76 8.63 -17.16
N ARG A 20 18.34 9.54 -16.28
CA ARG A 20 18.90 9.65 -14.92
C ARG A 20 18.59 8.41 -14.06
N ILE A 21 17.42 7.78 -14.22
CA ILE A 21 17.11 6.50 -13.54
C ILE A 21 18.11 5.42 -13.96
N GLU A 22 18.38 5.30 -15.27
CA GLU A 22 19.24 4.26 -15.80
C GLU A 22 20.71 4.49 -15.41
N GLN A 23 21.20 5.73 -15.54
CA GLN A 23 22.57 6.11 -15.19
C GLN A 23 22.86 6.05 -13.70
N LYS A 24 21.83 6.06 -12.83
CA LYS A 24 22.05 6.07 -11.38
C LYS A 24 22.74 4.80 -10.90
N LYS A 25 23.99 4.93 -10.44
CA LYS A 25 24.78 3.82 -9.90
C LYS A 25 24.22 3.33 -8.58
N ILE A 26 24.02 2.03 -8.46
CA ILE A 26 23.60 1.39 -7.21
C ILE A 26 24.71 1.58 -6.15
N LYS A 27 24.35 2.12 -4.99
CA LYS A 27 25.31 2.30 -3.89
C LYS A 27 25.55 0.97 -3.18
N LYS A 28 26.83 0.59 -3.04
CA LYS A 28 27.24 -0.63 -2.33
C LYS A 28 26.72 -0.62 -0.88
N GLY A 29 26.14 -1.74 -0.45
CA GLY A 29 25.49 -1.89 0.86
C GLY A 29 24.09 -1.26 0.96
N LYS A 30 23.53 -0.73 -0.13
CA LYS A 30 22.16 -0.20 -0.22
C LYS A 30 21.44 -0.66 -1.49
N GLU A 31 21.86 -1.80 -2.03
CA GLU A 31 21.46 -2.29 -3.34
C GLU A 31 19.95 -2.45 -3.44
N GLU A 32 19.33 -3.04 -2.42
CA GLU A 32 17.89 -3.26 -2.33
C GLU A 32 17.08 -1.96 -2.35
N VAL A 33 17.46 -0.99 -1.51
CA VAL A 33 16.79 0.32 -1.43
C VAL A 33 16.95 1.09 -2.74
N CYS A 34 18.14 1.05 -3.36
CA CYS A 34 18.38 1.65 -4.66
C CYS A 34 17.52 1.02 -5.76
N ARG A 35 17.39 -0.31 -5.79
CA ARG A 35 16.54 -1.01 -6.76
C ARG A 35 15.07 -0.67 -6.57
N PHE A 36 14.58 -0.70 -5.33
CA PHE A 36 13.21 -0.30 -5.02
C PHE A 36 12.91 1.13 -5.47
N ALA A 37 13.80 2.07 -5.17
CA ALA A 37 13.62 3.45 -5.61
C ALA A 37 13.61 3.58 -7.15
N LYS A 38 14.49 2.84 -7.85
CA LYS A 38 14.44 2.76 -9.33
C LYS A 38 13.10 2.21 -9.82
N ASP A 39 12.57 1.16 -9.20
CA ASP A 39 11.27 0.59 -9.58
C ASP A 39 10.14 1.62 -9.38
N ILE A 40 10.17 2.39 -8.29
CA ILE A 40 9.22 3.50 -8.06
C ILE A 40 9.38 4.61 -9.10
N PHE A 41 10.60 5.02 -9.45
CA PHE A 41 10.79 6.02 -10.50
C PHE A 41 10.31 5.52 -11.86
N LYS A 42 10.50 4.25 -12.18
CA LYS A 42 9.93 3.65 -13.40
C LYS A 42 8.41 3.66 -13.41
N VAL A 43 7.76 3.50 -12.25
CA VAL A 43 6.31 3.71 -12.13
C VAL A 43 5.95 5.17 -12.42
N MET A 44 6.66 6.12 -11.81
CA MET A 44 6.45 7.56 -12.02
C MET A 44 6.64 7.99 -13.47
N ALA A 45 7.71 7.53 -14.14
CA ALA A 45 7.98 7.82 -15.54
C ALA A 45 6.80 7.41 -16.43
N LYS A 46 6.28 6.19 -16.21
CA LYS A 46 5.13 5.64 -16.93
C LYS A 46 3.83 6.41 -16.70
N VAL A 47 3.69 7.16 -15.60
CA VAL A 47 2.50 7.98 -15.35
C VAL A 47 2.38 9.09 -16.38
N TYR A 48 3.48 9.73 -16.76
CA TYR A 48 3.47 10.90 -17.67
C TYR A 48 2.94 10.58 -19.07
N ILE A 49 3.14 9.35 -19.54
CA ILE A 49 2.68 8.89 -20.85
C ILE A 49 1.26 8.29 -20.82
N LYS A 50 0.71 8.02 -19.64
CA LYS A 50 -0.59 7.36 -19.50
C LYS A 50 -1.74 8.36 -19.65
N ARG A 51 -2.80 7.91 -20.32
CA ARG A 51 -4.09 8.61 -20.42
C ARG A 51 -5.20 7.70 -19.86
N PRO A 52 -6.22 8.27 -19.18
CA PRO A 52 -6.38 9.68 -18.83
C PRO A 52 -5.47 10.10 -17.67
N SER A 53 -5.44 11.41 -17.36
CA SER A 53 -4.69 11.98 -16.22
C SER A 53 -5.05 11.30 -14.90
N LEU A 54 -4.12 11.23 -13.94
CA LEU A 54 -4.38 10.72 -12.58
C LEU A 54 -5.52 11.46 -11.86
N SER A 55 -5.77 12.71 -12.23
CA SER A 55 -6.88 13.51 -11.68
C SER A 55 -8.25 13.11 -12.21
N HIS A 56 -8.33 12.26 -13.24
CA HIS A 56 -9.59 11.88 -13.88
C HIS A 56 -10.49 11.07 -12.94
N SER A 57 -9.95 10.05 -12.28
CA SER A 57 -10.71 9.24 -11.33
C SER A 57 -9.81 8.52 -10.33
N LYS A 58 -10.39 8.17 -9.17
CA LYS A 58 -9.73 7.32 -8.17
C LYS A 58 -9.19 6.03 -8.78
N VAL A 59 -9.96 5.40 -9.67
CA VAL A 59 -9.55 4.17 -10.37
C VAL A 59 -8.30 4.39 -11.19
N VAL A 60 -8.25 5.46 -11.99
CA VAL A 60 -7.09 5.81 -12.82
C VAL A 60 -5.86 6.07 -11.94
N PHE A 61 -6.04 6.81 -10.83
CA PHE A 61 -4.95 7.06 -9.91
C PHE A 61 -4.39 5.76 -9.31
N ASN A 62 -5.28 4.88 -8.86
CA ASN A 62 -4.90 3.61 -8.27
C ASN A 62 -4.18 2.69 -9.26
N THR A 63 -4.75 2.48 -10.44
CA THR A 63 -4.17 1.55 -11.43
C THR A 63 -2.88 2.09 -12.05
N ASN A 64 -2.72 3.40 -12.17
CA ASN A 64 -1.56 3.99 -12.83
C ASN A 64 -0.40 4.30 -11.89
N MET A 65 -0.65 4.54 -10.60
CA MET A 65 0.38 4.95 -9.65
C MET A 65 0.42 4.06 -8.40
N ILE A 66 -0.68 3.96 -7.66
CA ILE A 66 -0.67 3.36 -6.32
C ILE A 66 -0.44 1.85 -6.37
N PHE A 67 -1.20 1.11 -7.19
CA PHE A 67 -1.06 -0.34 -7.29
C PHE A 67 0.31 -0.76 -7.83
N PRO A 68 0.87 -0.14 -8.89
CA PRO A 68 2.24 -0.43 -9.30
C PRO A 68 3.29 -0.13 -8.21
N ALA A 69 3.12 0.92 -7.40
CA ALA A 69 4.01 1.20 -6.28
C ALA A 69 3.95 0.09 -5.21
N PHE A 70 2.76 -0.39 -4.87
CA PHE A 70 2.60 -1.55 -3.99
C PHE A 70 3.24 -2.82 -4.58
N GLN A 71 3.10 -3.06 -5.90
CA GLN A 71 3.76 -4.20 -6.57
C GLN A 71 5.29 -4.11 -6.51
N ALA A 72 5.86 -2.91 -6.64
CA ALA A 72 7.30 -2.69 -6.45
C ALA A 72 7.73 -3.03 -5.01
N MET A 73 6.93 -2.63 -4.02
CA MET A 73 7.16 -2.98 -2.61
C MET A 73 7.09 -4.50 -2.37
N MET A 74 6.10 -5.18 -2.95
CA MET A 74 6.01 -6.65 -2.85
C MET A 74 7.24 -7.32 -3.46
N THR A 75 7.71 -6.84 -4.60
CA THR A 75 8.91 -7.36 -5.27
C THR A 75 10.16 -7.21 -4.39
N LEU A 76 10.32 -6.06 -3.74
CA LEU A 76 11.41 -5.83 -2.78
C LEU A 76 11.35 -6.84 -1.63
N MET A 77 10.20 -6.97 -0.99
CA MET A 77 10.04 -7.88 0.14
C MET A 77 10.28 -9.34 -0.25
N LYS A 78 9.84 -9.76 -1.46
CA LYS A 78 10.11 -11.10 -2.00
C LYS A 78 11.58 -11.39 -2.20
N LYS A 79 12.34 -10.42 -2.71
CA LYS A 79 13.81 -10.54 -2.84
C LYS A 79 14.52 -10.70 -1.50
N ASN A 80 13.88 -10.23 -0.42
CA ASN A 80 14.40 -10.31 0.95
C ASN A 80 13.87 -11.52 1.72
N GLY A 81 13.32 -12.52 1.02
CA GLY A 81 12.91 -13.81 1.61
C GLY A 81 11.53 -13.80 2.27
N TYR A 82 10.73 -12.74 2.11
CA TYR A 82 9.36 -12.70 2.58
C TYR A 82 8.39 -13.09 1.46
N GLU A 83 7.17 -13.53 1.81
CA GLU A 83 6.16 -13.91 0.81
C GLU A 83 4.89 -13.05 0.89
N PRO A 84 4.99 -11.71 0.76
CA PRO A 84 3.80 -10.88 0.72
C PRO A 84 3.19 -10.88 -0.69
N TYR A 85 1.89 -10.66 -0.74
CA TYR A 85 1.19 -10.35 -1.98
C TYR A 85 0.16 -9.26 -1.76
N PHE A 86 -0.07 -8.47 -2.80
CA PHE A 86 -0.99 -7.35 -2.80
C PHE A 86 -2.21 -7.71 -3.65
N ILE A 87 -3.39 -7.52 -3.08
CA ILE A 87 -4.68 -7.68 -3.76
C ILE A 87 -5.25 -6.27 -4.00
N PRO A 88 -5.34 -5.81 -5.26
CA PRO A 88 -5.92 -4.52 -5.59
C PRO A 88 -7.45 -4.57 -5.74
N GLY A 89 -8.09 -3.42 -5.58
CA GLY A 89 -9.53 -3.22 -5.78
C GLY A 89 -10.32 -3.38 -4.48
N GLU A 90 -11.66 -3.34 -4.59
CA GLU A 90 -12.64 -3.45 -3.50
C GLU A 90 -12.59 -4.82 -2.79
N GLU A 91 -11.45 -5.15 -2.18
CA GLU A 91 -11.14 -6.44 -1.57
C GLU A 91 -11.77 -6.52 -0.17
N GLU A 92 -12.42 -7.64 0.09
CA GLU A 92 -12.99 -7.91 1.41
C GLU A 92 -11.89 -8.10 2.47
N LEU A 93 -12.03 -7.40 3.59
CA LEU A 93 -11.19 -7.61 4.76
C LEU A 93 -11.65 -8.88 5.49
N VAL A 94 -10.90 -9.97 5.30
CA VAL A 94 -11.24 -11.29 5.84
C VAL A 94 -11.30 -11.27 7.36
N ALA A 95 -10.44 -10.47 8.02
CA ALA A 95 -10.48 -10.28 9.47
C ALA A 95 -11.87 -9.84 9.98
N MET A 96 -12.57 -8.96 9.26
CA MET A 96 -13.92 -8.52 9.64
C MET A 96 -14.91 -9.66 9.57
N THR A 97 -14.91 -10.41 8.47
CA THR A 97 -15.78 -11.56 8.29
C THR A 97 -15.53 -12.64 9.34
N VAL A 98 -14.27 -12.89 9.71
CA VAL A 98 -13.90 -13.84 10.77
C VAL A 98 -14.45 -13.39 12.13
N GLN A 99 -14.27 -12.12 12.51
CA GLN A 99 -14.74 -11.64 13.81
C GLN A 99 -16.26 -11.57 13.90
N LEU A 100 -16.95 -11.13 12.84
CA LEU A 100 -18.42 -11.11 12.79
C LEU A 100 -19.01 -12.52 12.97
N LYS A 101 -18.46 -13.52 12.26
CA LYS A 101 -18.89 -14.93 12.43
C LYS A 101 -18.66 -15.44 13.85
N ARG A 102 -17.53 -15.09 14.48
CA ARG A 102 -17.23 -15.45 15.86
C ARG A 102 -18.21 -14.84 16.87
N MET A 103 -18.74 -13.66 16.57
CA MET A 103 -19.77 -13.00 17.38
C MET A 103 -21.19 -13.54 17.13
N GLY A 104 -21.36 -14.55 16.25
CA GLY A 104 -22.67 -15.07 15.88
C GLY A 104 -23.48 -14.12 14.99
N ILE A 105 -22.85 -13.10 14.41
CA ILE A 105 -23.51 -12.14 13.52
C ILE A 105 -23.59 -12.75 12.12
N MET A 106 -24.81 -12.78 11.56
CA MET A 106 -25.02 -13.19 10.17
C MET A 106 -24.35 -12.18 9.25
N VAL A 107 -23.34 -12.62 8.50
CA VAL A 107 -22.56 -11.76 7.62
C VAL A 107 -23.41 -11.33 6.41
N ASN A 108 -23.82 -10.06 6.39
CA ASN A 108 -24.39 -9.42 5.21
C ASN A 108 -23.26 -8.71 4.42
N LYS A 109 -23.30 -8.78 3.09
CA LYS A 109 -22.34 -8.06 2.20
C LYS A 109 -22.23 -6.56 2.50
N ARG A 110 -23.27 -5.94 3.10
CA ARG A 110 -23.25 -4.52 3.51
C ARG A 110 -22.44 -4.23 4.78
N GLN A 111 -22.14 -5.25 5.59
CA GLN A 111 -21.41 -5.14 6.86
C GLN A 111 -19.91 -5.44 6.71
N ILE A 112 -19.48 -5.80 5.50
CA ILE A 112 -18.12 -6.21 5.21
C ILE A 112 -17.31 -4.98 4.83
N TYR A 113 -16.17 -4.79 5.48
CA TYR A 113 -15.20 -3.79 5.08
C TYR A 113 -14.60 -4.19 3.73
N ARG A 114 -14.67 -3.30 2.74
CA ARG A 114 -13.97 -3.44 1.46
C ARG A 114 -12.87 -2.39 1.35
N ALA A 115 -11.63 -2.82 1.23
CA ALA A 115 -10.46 -1.96 1.05
C ALA A 115 -10.26 -1.63 -0.43
N ASP A 116 -9.49 -0.59 -0.76
CA ASP A 116 -8.96 -0.41 -2.13
C ASP A 116 -7.78 -1.34 -2.44
N GLY A 117 -7.21 -1.94 -1.41
CA GLY A 117 -6.30 -3.05 -1.53
C GLY A 117 -5.83 -3.56 -0.18
N VAL A 118 -5.33 -4.79 -0.17
CA VAL A 118 -4.85 -5.46 1.04
C VAL A 118 -3.51 -6.13 0.74
N VAL A 119 -2.56 -6.03 1.68
CA VAL A 119 -1.34 -6.85 1.66
C VAL A 119 -1.51 -8.00 2.64
N ARG A 120 -1.27 -9.21 2.15
CA ARG A 120 -1.31 -10.46 2.93
C ARG A 120 0.05 -11.15 2.92
N LEU A 121 0.35 -11.88 3.99
CA LEU A 121 1.54 -12.72 4.11
C LEU A 121 1.14 -14.19 3.88
N ALA A 122 1.46 -14.73 2.70
CA ALA A 122 1.09 -16.11 2.33
C ALA A 122 1.66 -17.15 3.31
N ALA A 123 2.93 -16.97 3.67
CA ALA A 123 3.64 -17.83 4.62
C ALA A 123 3.02 -17.86 6.04
N ILE A 124 2.13 -16.91 6.36
CA ILE A 124 1.50 -16.79 7.68
C ILE A 124 -0.03 -16.85 7.53
N LYS A 125 -0.56 -17.94 6.95
CA LYS A 125 -2.02 -18.17 6.83
C LYS A 125 -2.76 -17.00 6.19
N ASP A 126 -2.17 -16.41 5.15
CA ASP A 126 -2.73 -15.24 4.44
C ASP A 126 -3.01 -14.05 5.37
N LEU A 127 -2.16 -13.83 6.37
CA LEU A 127 -2.38 -12.79 7.37
C LEU A 127 -2.40 -11.39 6.74
N GLU A 128 -3.50 -10.68 6.96
CA GLU A 128 -3.69 -9.29 6.54
C GLU A 128 -2.83 -8.35 7.41
N VAL A 129 -1.94 -7.58 6.78
CA VAL A 129 -0.97 -6.71 7.48
C VAL A 129 -0.97 -5.26 7.01
N VAL A 130 -1.48 -4.99 5.80
CA VAL A 130 -1.67 -3.61 5.29
C VAL A 130 -3.06 -3.49 4.69
N VAL A 131 -3.74 -2.39 4.98
CA VAL A 131 -4.99 -1.97 4.32
C VAL A 131 -4.76 -0.64 3.63
N LEU A 132 -5.16 -0.56 2.36
CA LEU A 132 -5.07 0.62 1.52
C LEU A 132 -6.46 1.23 1.31
N GLU A 133 -6.55 2.55 1.52
CA GLU A 133 -7.69 3.37 1.10
C GLU A 133 -7.19 4.58 0.31
N THR A 134 -7.92 4.95 -0.72
CA THR A 134 -7.66 6.10 -1.56
C THR A 134 -8.88 7.01 -1.51
N ALA A 135 -8.70 8.17 -0.90
CA ALA A 135 -9.79 9.10 -0.62
C ALA A 135 -10.36 9.74 -1.89
N GLY A 136 -9.64 9.73 -3.00
CA GLY A 136 -10.14 10.27 -4.27
C GLY A 136 -9.11 10.23 -5.39
N PRO A 137 -9.41 10.85 -6.56
CA PRO A 137 -8.42 11.05 -7.62
C PRO A 137 -7.23 11.88 -7.12
N PHE A 138 -6.14 11.83 -7.88
CA PHE A 138 -4.97 12.66 -7.58
C PHE A 138 -5.36 14.14 -7.57
N GLY A 139 -4.93 14.87 -6.53
CA GLY A 139 -5.24 16.28 -6.36
C GLY A 139 -6.59 16.57 -5.69
N SER A 140 -7.37 15.54 -5.33
CA SER A 140 -8.58 15.73 -4.54
C SER A 140 -8.25 16.21 -3.12
N ASP A 141 -9.02 17.19 -2.64
CA ASP A 141 -8.96 17.74 -1.28
C ASP A 141 -10.28 17.47 -0.54
N ASP A 142 -10.88 16.31 -0.78
CA ASP A 142 -12.08 15.89 -0.07
C ASP A 142 -11.70 15.44 1.34
N ARG A 143 -11.67 16.42 2.24
CA ARG A 143 -11.38 16.19 3.66
C ARG A 143 -12.43 15.33 4.34
N SER A 144 -13.69 15.39 3.88
CA SER A 144 -14.77 14.59 4.46
C SER A 144 -14.56 13.10 4.16
N LYS A 145 -14.23 12.78 2.90
CA LYS A 145 -13.90 11.43 2.47
C LYS A 145 -12.61 10.94 3.13
N SER A 146 -11.62 11.82 3.25
CA SER A 146 -10.37 11.47 3.93
C SER A 146 -10.58 11.17 5.42
N ALA A 147 -11.40 11.96 6.13
CA ALA A 147 -11.73 11.70 7.53
C ALA A 147 -12.55 10.41 7.71
N PHE A 148 -13.49 10.17 6.79
CA PHE A 148 -14.28 8.95 6.78
C PHE A 148 -13.41 7.71 6.60
N ASP A 149 -12.54 7.70 5.58
CA ASP A 149 -11.65 6.57 5.29
C ASP A 149 -10.63 6.35 6.41
N ASN A 150 -10.19 7.40 7.12
CA ASN A 150 -9.38 7.27 8.34
C ASN A 150 -10.11 6.51 9.45
N SER A 151 -11.36 6.90 9.71
CA SER A 151 -12.19 6.25 10.73
C SER A 151 -12.45 4.79 10.35
N LYS A 152 -12.72 4.54 9.08
CA LYS A 152 -12.89 3.20 8.50
C LYS A 152 -11.60 2.38 8.72
N GLY A 153 -10.44 2.92 8.38
CA GLY A 153 -9.14 2.30 8.55
C GLY A 153 -8.82 1.93 9.99
N MET A 154 -9.18 2.78 10.96
CA MET A 154 -9.04 2.46 12.39
C MET A 154 -9.81 1.18 12.76
N PHE A 155 -11.07 1.05 12.33
CA PHE A 155 -11.86 -0.16 12.59
C PHE A 155 -11.26 -1.39 11.90
N ALA A 156 -10.76 -1.26 10.67
CA ALA A 156 -10.06 -2.34 9.98
C ALA A 156 -8.85 -2.83 10.80
N LEU A 157 -7.99 -1.91 11.25
CA LEU A 157 -6.82 -2.24 12.05
C LEU A 157 -7.17 -2.93 13.37
N LEU A 158 -8.20 -2.45 14.09
CA LEU A 158 -8.63 -3.07 15.35
C LEU A 158 -9.09 -4.51 15.14
N VAL A 159 -9.84 -4.76 14.07
CA VAL A 159 -10.36 -6.08 13.72
C VAL A 159 -9.25 -7.02 13.25
N MET A 160 -8.29 -6.53 12.45
CA MET A 160 -7.09 -7.26 12.09
C MET A 160 -6.27 -7.64 13.33
N LEU A 161 -6.06 -6.68 14.24
CA LEU A 161 -5.33 -6.89 15.49
C LEU A 161 -6.00 -7.97 16.36
N LYS A 162 -7.33 -7.89 16.53
CA LYS A 162 -8.09 -8.91 17.26
C LYS A 162 -8.00 -10.29 16.60
N THR A 163 -8.05 -10.34 15.27
CA THR A 163 -7.92 -11.59 14.50
C THR A 163 -6.55 -12.22 14.68
N ILE A 164 -5.49 -11.41 14.69
CA ILE A 164 -4.12 -11.89 14.96
C ILE A 164 -4.00 -12.43 16.39
N ALA A 165 -4.49 -11.68 17.37
CA ALA A 165 -4.50 -12.13 18.77
C ALA A 165 -5.22 -13.47 18.95
N ASP A 166 -6.30 -13.68 18.19
CA ASP A 166 -7.05 -14.94 18.20
C ASP A 166 -6.32 -16.10 17.51
N ILE A 167 -5.66 -15.85 16.38
CA ILE A 167 -4.87 -16.86 15.66
C ILE A 167 -3.67 -17.30 16.50
N PHE A 168 -3.02 -16.35 17.17
CA PHE A 168 -1.85 -16.55 18.00
C PHE A 168 -2.17 -16.39 19.49
N LYS A 169 -3.27 -16.99 19.96
CA LYS A 169 -3.76 -16.87 21.35
C LYS A 169 -2.79 -17.30 22.45
N TYR A 170 -1.71 -18.00 22.08
CA TYR A 170 -0.66 -18.45 23.00
C TYR A 170 0.65 -17.66 22.86
N ALA A 171 0.72 -16.68 21.95
CA ALA A 171 1.88 -15.81 21.83
C ALA A 171 2.02 -14.91 23.07
N SER A 172 3.26 -14.63 23.46
CA SER A 172 3.52 -13.72 24.57
C SER A 172 3.14 -12.28 24.19
N THR A 173 2.86 -11.47 25.20
CA THR A 173 2.63 -10.04 25.01
C THR A 173 3.86 -9.35 24.39
N ASP A 174 5.08 -9.86 24.64
CA ASP A 174 6.31 -9.27 24.09
C ASP A 174 6.47 -9.52 22.59
N GLU A 175 6.04 -10.67 22.08
CA GLU A 175 5.94 -10.89 20.64
C GLU A 175 4.82 -10.02 20.03
N PHE A 176 3.68 -9.92 20.71
CA PHE A 176 2.56 -9.12 20.23
C PHE A 176 2.91 -7.62 20.11
N LYS A 177 3.73 -7.07 21.01
CA LYS A 177 4.23 -5.68 20.94
C LYS A 177 5.09 -5.39 19.71
N LYS A 178 5.72 -6.41 19.13
CA LYS A 178 6.55 -6.27 17.92
C LYS A 178 5.70 -6.21 16.64
N LEU A 179 4.44 -6.64 16.71
CA LEU A 179 3.52 -6.59 15.58
C LEU A 179 3.34 -5.14 15.09
N ARG A 180 3.30 -4.99 13.78
CA ARG A 180 2.99 -3.73 13.10
C ARG A 180 1.94 -4.02 12.04
N LEU A 181 0.84 -3.28 12.11
CA LEU A 181 -0.19 -3.23 11.08
C LEU A 181 -0.19 -1.83 10.50
N TYR A 182 -0.39 -1.73 9.20
CA TYR A 182 -0.32 -0.46 8.50
C TYR A 182 -1.66 -0.14 7.85
N PHE A 183 -2.14 1.06 8.10
CA PHE A 183 -3.19 1.68 7.31
C PHE A 183 -2.54 2.72 6.42
N VAL A 184 -2.67 2.54 5.11
CA VAL A 184 -2.14 3.48 4.12
C VAL A 184 -3.32 4.22 3.53
N GLN A 185 -3.38 5.52 3.77
CA GLN A 185 -4.35 6.39 3.15
C GLN A 185 -3.67 7.29 2.12
N ILE A 186 -4.14 7.21 0.89
CA ILE A 186 -3.74 8.13 -0.17
C ILE A 186 -4.75 9.27 -0.21
N SER A 187 -4.28 10.50 0.05
CA SER A 187 -5.08 11.72 -0.02
C SER A 187 -4.22 12.93 -0.42
N GLY A 188 -4.86 13.97 -0.97
CA GLY A 188 -4.23 15.27 -1.20
C GLY A 188 -3.57 15.48 -2.56
N LYS A 189 -2.79 16.58 -2.63
CA LYS A 189 -2.23 17.18 -3.85
C LYS A 189 -0.75 16.95 -4.08
N VAL A 190 -0.02 16.40 -3.10
CA VAL A 190 1.45 16.36 -3.15
C VAL A 190 1.95 14.94 -2.97
N ILE A 191 2.72 14.47 -3.95
CA ILE A 191 3.65 13.35 -3.81
C ILE A 191 5.02 14.02 -3.78
N TYR A 192 5.64 14.10 -2.60
CA TYR A 192 7.01 14.60 -2.45
C TYR A 192 8.01 13.54 -2.87
#